data_AF-A0A4U6S3P4-F1
#
_entry.id   AF-A0A4U6S3P4-F1
#
_cell.length_a   1.000
_cell.length_b   1.000
_cell.length_c   1.000
_cell.angle_alpha   90.00
_cell.angle_beta   90.00
_cell.angle_gamma   90.00
#
_symmetry.space_group_name_H-M   'P 1'
#
loop_
_entity.id
_entity.type
_entity.pdbx_description
1 polymer ?
#
loop_
_entity_poly.entity_id
_entity_poly.type
_entity_poly.pdbx_seq_one_letter_code
_entity_poly.pdbx_strand_id
1 'polypeptide(L)'
;MNNLSRDQQIAIIACLTEGQSIRATERITGIHRDTIMRLGARVGRGCAELHDRMMVGIRCGRLELDEIWGFVGKKQKRVERHEIGHKGDQYTFIGMASSAKAIISYRTGKRDTENTDLFVQDLRQRVIGAPEISTDGFHPYKMAIRDAFAGRAHHGVIVKTYSVTNLAVKEAARRYSPAEVVAVSREVESGMPANISTSYVERQNLTLRMTQKRFARLTNGFSKKLDHHAAAVSLYVAHYNLCRVHEALRTTPAVALGVAERVWAIGDLLDAVLPLEPNRPVRVQRNFTVIDGGRS
;
A
#
# COMPACT_ATOMS: atom_id res chain seq x y z
N MET A 1 -7.21 7.73 -32.37
CA MET A 1 -7.02 7.10 -31.05
C MET A 1 -8.34 6.46 -30.68
N ASN A 2 -8.45 5.13 -30.65
CA ASN A 2 -9.73 4.47 -30.38
C ASN A 2 -10.02 4.61 -28.87
N ASN A 3 -10.93 5.51 -28.51
CA ASN A 3 -11.24 5.82 -27.11
C ASN A 3 -12.20 4.75 -26.59
N LEU A 4 -11.78 4.04 -25.54
CA LEU A 4 -12.64 3.12 -24.82
C LEU A 4 -13.89 3.86 -24.32
N SER A 5 -15.07 3.25 -24.48
CA SER A 5 -16.29 3.75 -23.84
C SER A 5 -16.16 3.72 -22.33
N ARG A 6 -17.00 4.49 -21.62
CA ARG A 6 -16.98 4.51 -20.15
C ARG A 6 -17.22 3.11 -19.57
N ASP A 7 -18.16 2.36 -20.12
CA ASP A 7 -18.48 1.00 -19.66
C ASP A 7 -17.31 0.04 -19.85
N GLN A 8 -16.58 0.17 -20.96
CA GLN A 8 -15.37 -0.61 -21.20
C GLN A 8 -14.28 -0.29 -20.17
N GLN A 9 -14.11 0.98 -19.81
CA GLN A 9 -13.16 1.39 -18.77
C GLN A 9 -13.55 0.83 -17.40
N ILE A 10 -14.84 0.93 -17.04
CA ILE A 10 -15.38 0.37 -15.80
C ILE A 10 -15.15 -1.15 -15.75
N ALA A 11 -15.49 -1.88 -16.81
CA ALA A 11 -15.30 -3.33 -16.89
C ALA A 11 -13.83 -3.74 -16.73
N ILE A 12 -12.90 -3.00 -17.34
CA ILE A 12 -11.46 -3.24 -17.17
C ILE A 12 -11.06 -3.03 -15.71
N ILE A 13 -11.42 -1.90 -15.10
CA ILE A 13 -11.02 -1.58 -13.72
C ILE A 13 -11.64 -2.55 -12.72
N ALA A 14 -12.90 -2.95 -12.92
CA ALA A 14 -13.55 -3.99 -12.12
C ALA A 14 -12.77 -5.31 -12.17
N CYS A 15 -12.37 -5.76 -13.35
CA CYS A 15 -11.55 -6.97 -13.47
C CYS A 15 -10.20 -6.83 -12.73
N LEU A 16 -9.51 -5.70 -12.89
CA LEU A 16 -8.19 -5.49 -12.29
C LEU A 16 -8.23 -5.34 -10.77
N THR A 17 -9.36 -4.91 -10.21
CA THR A 17 -9.57 -4.76 -8.76
C THR A 17 -10.11 -6.03 -8.09
N GLU A 18 -10.65 -6.97 -8.88
CA GLU A 18 -11.13 -8.29 -8.42
C GLU A 18 -10.21 -9.45 -8.84
N GLY A 19 -8.90 -9.23 -8.77
CA GLY A 19 -7.90 -10.31 -8.86
C GLY A 19 -7.62 -10.85 -10.25
N GLN A 20 -8.16 -10.25 -11.31
CA GLN A 20 -7.91 -10.71 -12.68
C GLN A 20 -6.54 -10.25 -13.20
N SER A 21 -5.88 -11.12 -13.96
CA SER A 21 -4.66 -10.76 -14.69
C SER A 21 -5.00 -9.96 -15.94
N ILE A 22 -4.07 -9.15 -16.45
CA ILE A 22 -4.22 -8.42 -17.74
C ILE A 22 -4.70 -9.35 -18.87
N ARG A 23 -4.15 -10.58 -18.94
CA ARG A 23 -4.53 -11.56 -19.96
C ARG A 23 -5.93 -12.15 -19.74
N ALA A 24 -6.36 -12.28 -18.49
CA ALA A 24 -7.71 -12.71 -18.17
C ALA A 24 -8.70 -11.59 -18.52
N THR A 25 -8.40 -10.35 -18.14
CA THR A 25 -9.19 -9.17 -18.51
C THR A 25 -9.32 -9.02 -20.03
N GLU A 26 -8.25 -9.27 -20.80
CA GLU A 26 -8.29 -9.27 -22.28
C GLU A 26 -9.30 -10.30 -22.81
N ARG A 27 -9.31 -11.52 -22.28
CA ARG A 27 -10.27 -12.56 -22.69
C ARG A 27 -11.70 -12.25 -22.28
N ILE A 28 -11.89 -11.68 -21.09
CA ILE A 28 -13.22 -11.34 -20.56
C ILE A 28 -13.85 -10.19 -21.32
N THR A 29 -13.06 -9.14 -21.60
CA THR A 29 -13.57 -7.88 -22.18
C THR A 29 -13.41 -7.81 -23.70
N GLY A 30 -12.61 -8.69 -24.30
CA GLY A 30 -12.21 -8.62 -25.70
C GLY A 30 -11.25 -7.46 -26.03
N ILE A 31 -10.84 -6.67 -25.03
CA ILE A 31 -9.98 -5.49 -25.22
C ILE A 31 -8.52 -5.91 -25.17
N HIS A 32 -7.72 -5.46 -26.14
CA HIS A 32 -6.31 -5.80 -26.22
C HIS A 32 -5.54 -5.44 -24.93
N ARG A 33 -4.66 -6.35 -24.49
CA ARG A 33 -3.86 -6.24 -23.25
C ARG A 33 -3.10 -4.92 -23.09
N ASP A 34 -2.61 -4.33 -24.18
CA ASP A 34 -1.84 -3.09 -24.11
C ASP A 34 -2.73 -1.90 -23.79
N THR A 35 -3.97 -1.90 -24.28
CA THR A 35 -4.97 -0.89 -23.94
C THR A 35 -5.37 -1.01 -22.48
N ILE A 36 -5.59 -2.24 -21.99
CA ILE A 36 -5.85 -2.53 -20.57
C ILE A 36 -4.69 -2.01 -19.70
N MET A 37 -3.45 -2.31 -20.08
CA MET A 37 -2.27 -1.91 -19.32
C MET A 37 -2.09 -0.38 -19.29
N ARG A 38 -2.30 0.31 -20.42
CA ARG A 38 -2.24 1.77 -20.49
C ARG A 38 -3.31 2.41 -19.61
N LEU A 39 -4.55 1.91 -19.67
CA LEU A 39 -5.63 2.40 -18.83
C LEU A 39 -5.32 2.18 -17.35
N GLY A 40 -5.00 0.95 -16.95
CA GLY A 40 -4.69 0.62 -15.54
C GLY A 40 -3.52 1.44 -14.99
N ALA A 41 -2.49 1.69 -15.78
CA ALA A 41 -1.37 2.55 -15.37
C ALA A 41 -1.78 4.02 -15.25
N ARG A 42 -2.62 4.54 -16.16
CA ARG A 42 -3.13 5.92 -16.11
C ARG A 42 -4.01 6.13 -14.88
N VAL A 43 -5.02 5.27 -14.70
CA VAL A 43 -5.94 5.31 -13.57
C VAL A 43 -5.15 5.15 -12.27
N GLY A 44 -4.23 4.20 -12.20
CA GLY A 44 -3.40 4.00 -11.01
C GLY A 44 -2.56 5.20 -10.59
N ARG A 45 -2.00 5.96 -11.55
CA ARG A 45 -1.30 7.22 -11.24
C ARG A 45 -2.26 8.30 -10.72
N GLY A 46 -3.43 8.44 -11.35
CA GLY A 46 -4.47 9.35 -10.85
C GLY A 46 -4.98 8.96 -9.46
N CYS A 47 -5.06 7.66 -9.16
CA CYS A 47 -5.39 7.18 -7.81
C CYS A 47 -4.34 7.55 -6.77
N ALA A 48 -3.06 7.60 -7.13
CA ALA A 48 -2.01 8.06 -6.22
C ALA A 48 -2.19 9.54 -5.88
N GLU A 49 -2.35 10.39 -6.90
CA GLU A 49 -2.60 11.83 -6.73
C GLU A 49 -3.90 12.09 -5.94
N LEU A 50 -4.97 11.34 -6.22
CA LEU A 50 -6.23 11.46 -5.48
C LEU A 50 -6.03 11.12 -4.00
N HIS A 51 -5.30 10.05 -3.71
CA HIS A 51 -5.03 9.63 -2.33
C HIS A 51 -4.17 10.65 -1.59
N ASP A 52 -3.16 11.22 -2.23
CA ASP A 52 -2.33 12.31 -1.69
C ASP A 52 -3.17 13.55 -1.30
N ARG A 53 -4.20 13.86 -2.08
CA ARG A 53 -5.12 14.99 -1.79
C ARG A 53 -6.15 14.68 -0.72
N MET A 54 -6.68 13.45 -0.69
CA MET A 54 -7.81 13.09 0.20
C MET A 54 -7.37 12.65 1.59
N MET A 55 -6.25 11.94 1.70
CA MET A 55 -5.83 11.31 2.95
C MET A 55 -4.89 12.22 3.73
N VAL A 56 -5.35 13.41 4.08
CA VAL A 56 -4.62 14.41 4.86
C VAL A 56 -5.49 14.96 5.99
N GLY A 57 -4.86 15.46 7.05
CA GLY A 57 -5.60 15.99 8.20
C GLY A 57 -6.36 14.91 9.00
N ILE A 58 -5.86 13.67 8.95
CA ILE A 58 -6.55 12.51 9.53
C ILE A 58 -6.33 12.47 11.05
N ARG A 59 -7.43 12.41 11.81
CA ARG A 59 -7.39 12.10 13.25
C ARG A 59 -7.66 10.62 13.45
N CYS A 60 -6.64 9.86 13.83
CA CYS A 60 -6.77 8.44 14.15
C CYS A 60 -6.06 8.15 15.48
N GLY A 61 -6.73 7.41 16.37
CA GLY A 61 -6.15 7.03 17.65
C GLY A 61 -5.13 5.89 17.56
N ARG A 62 -5.30 4.98 16.58
CA ARG A 62 -4.43 3.81 16.40
C ARG A 62 -4.13 3.52 14.93
N LEU A 63 -2.86 3.26 14.67
CA LEU A 63 -2.31 2.87 13.38
C LEU A 63 -1.59 1.53 13.48
N GLU A 64 -1.73 0.72 12.44
CA GLU A 64 -0.97 -0.52 12.27
C GLU A 64 -0.16 -0.41 10.98
N LEU A 65 1.11 -0.80 11.04
CA LEU A 65 2.01 -0.81 9.90
C LEU A 65 2.58 -2.21 9.71
N ASP A 66 2.63 -2.62 8.46
CA ASP A 66 3.21 -3.89 8.02
C ASP A 66 3.60 -3.74 6.55
N GLU A 67 4.39 -4.68 6.06
CA GLU A 67 4.83 -4.73 4.68
C GLU A 67 4.50 -6.05 4.00
N ILE A 68 3.96 -5.96 2.79
CA ILE A 68 3.69 -7.13 1.97
C ILE A 68 4.72 -7.29 0.87
N TRP A 69 5.32 -8.47 0.83
CA TRP A 69 6.24 -8.86 -0.23
C TRP A 69 5.51 -9.11 -1.57
N GLY A 70 6.14 -8.61 -2.63
CA GLY A 70 5.93 -8.99 -4.03
C GLY A 70 7.26 -8.98 -4.79
N PHE A 71 7.23 -9.20 -6.11
CA PHE A 71 8.44 -9.07 -6.92
C PHE A 71 8.17 -8.44 -8.29
N VAL A 72 9.19 -7.80 -8.84
CA VAL A 72 9.13 -7.08 -10.12
C VAL A 72 10.18 -7.61 -11.09
N GLY A 73 9.73 -7.92 -12.31
CA GLY A 73 10.55 -8.37 -13.44
C GLY A 73 11.04 -9.81 -13.31
N LYS A 74 11.80 -10.11 -12.26
CA LYS A 74 12.42 -11.41 -12.00
C LYS A 74 12.57 -11.64 -10.50
N LYS A 75 12.75 -12.90 -10.09
CA LYS A 75 13.02 -13.25 -8.67
C LYS A 75 14.37 -12.69 -8.23
N GLN A 76 14.49 -12.33 -6.96
CA GLN A 76 15.69 -11.71 -6.39
C GLN A 76 17.00 -12.44 -6.72
N LYS A 77 16.99 -13.77 -6.71
CA LYS A 77 18.17 -14.60 -7.05
C LYS A 77 18.72 -14.41 -8.48
N ARG A 78 17.96 -13.76 -9.38
CA ARG A 78 18.34 -13.50 -10.78
C ARG A 78 18.62 -12.01 -11.05
N VAL A 79 18.53 -11.17 -10.03
CA VAL A 79 18.69 -9.72 -10.16
C VAL A 79 20.17 -9.38 -10.26
N GLU A 80 20.50 -8.59 -11.28
CA GLU A 80 21.85 -8.07 -11.47
C GLU A 80 22.04 -6.79 -10.65
N ARG A 81 23.29 -6.44 -10.32
CA ARG A 81 23.59 -5.30 -9.42
C ARG A 81 22.95 -3.98 -9.89
N HIS A 82 22.97 -3.71 -11.20
CA HIS A 82 22.42 -2.48 -11.77
C HIS A 82 20.87 -2.44 -11.80
N GLU A 83 20.21 -3.56 -11.51
CA GLU A 83 18.76 -3.68 -11.53
C GLU A 83 18.12 -3.62 -10.14
N ILE A 84 18.93 -3.68 -9.08
CA ILE A 84 18.48 -3.89 -7.70
C ILE A 84 17.36 -2.93 -7.35
N GLY A 85 17.50 -1.62 -7.62
CA GLY A 85 16.49 -0.63 -7.22
C GLY A 85 15.07 -0.90 -7.77
N HIS A 86 14.92 -1.47 -8.96
CA HIS A 86 13.63 -1.55 -9.65
C HIS A 86 13.17 -2.96 -10.05
N LYS A 87 13.97 -4.00 -9.78
CA LYS A 87 13.61 -5.42 -10.00
C LYS A 87 13.87 -6.25 -8.74
N GLY A 88 13.42 -7.50 -8.78
CA GLY A 88 13.57 -8.40 -7.64
C GLY A 88 12.47 -8.25 -6.62
N ASP A 89 12.83 -8.52 -5.37
CA ASP A 89 11.93 -8.38 -4.23
C ASP A 89 11.59 -6.90 -4.03
N GLN A 90 10.30 -6.64 -3.86
CA GLN A 90 9.74 -5.32 -3.59
C GLN A 90 8.69 -5.50 -2.50
N TYR A 91 8.59 -4.51 -1.63
CA TYR A 91 7.69 -4.53 -0.50
C TYR A 91 6.76 -3.33 -0.60
N THR A 92 5.49 -3.56 -0.31
CA THR A 92 4.52 -2.47 -0.16
C THR A 92 4.25 -2.31 1.33
N PHE A 93 4.79 -1.23 1.89
CA PHE A 93 4.51 -0.75 3.23
C PHE A 93 3.10 -0.16 3.26
N ILE A 94 2.32 -0.49 4.27
CA ILE A 94 0.93 -0.05 4.41
C ILE A 94 0.72 0.45 5.84
N GLY A 95 0.19 1.67 5.97
CA GLY A 95 -0.20 2.27 7.24
C GLY A 95 -1.71 2.38 7.29
N MET A 96 -2.33 1.69 8.24
CA MET A 96 -3.78 1.51 8.30
C MET A 96 -4.36 2.04 9.62
N ALA A 97 -5.43 2.82 9.55
CA ALA A 97 -6.19 3.23 10.73
C ALA A 97 -7.03 2.05 11.25
N SER A 98 -6.76 1.57 12.46
CA SER A 98 -7.38 0.34 12.98
C SER A 98 -8.90 0.43 13.10
N SER A 99 -9.47 1.58 13.47
CA SER A 99 -10.91 1.74 13.70
C SER A 99 -11.69 1.81 12.37
N ALA A 100 -11.28 2.70 11.48
CA ALA A 100 -11.92 2.92 10.18
C ALA A 100 -11.49 1.93 9.10
N LYS A 101 -10.51 1.06 9.37
CA LYS A 101 -9.90 0.14 8.41
C LYS A 101 -9.37 0.83 7.15
N ALA A 102 -9.03 2.11 7.23
CA ALA A 102 -8.61 2.90 6.07
C ALA A 102 -7.10 2.84 5.89
N ILE A 103 -6.66 2.66 4.64
CA ILE A 103 -5.24 2.77 4.30
C ILE A 103 -4.91 4.26 4.19
N ILE A 104 -4.15 4.76 5.17
CA ILE A 104 -3.82 6.18 5.32
C ILE A 104 -2.58 6.54 4.52
N SER A 105 -1.58 5.66 4.50
CA SER A 105 -0.34 5.83 3.76
C SER A 105 0.12 4.48 3.20
N TYR A 106 0.82 4.50 2.09
CA TYR A 106 1.47 3.31 1.54
C TYR A 106 2.68 3.70 0.71
N ARG A 107 3.64 2.78 0.61
CA ARG A 107 4.83 2.97 -0.23
C ARG A 107 5.29 1.65 -0.80
N THR A 108 5.56 1.60 -2.10
CA THR A 108 6.23 0.44 -2.72
C THR A 108 7.71 0.75 -2.90
N GLY A 109 8.59 -0.13 -2.42
CA GLY A 109 10.02 -0.01 -2.61
C GLY A 109 10.79 -1.20 -2.05
N LYS A 110 12.08 -1.03 -1.82
CA LYS A 110 12.89 -2.03 -1.14
C LYS A 110 12.57 -2.05 0.35
N ARG A 111 12.78 -3.21 0.99
CA ARG A 111 12.66 -3.35 2.44
C ARG A 111 13.94 -2.91 3.11
N ASP A 112 14.11 -1.60 3.18
CA ASP A 112 15.28 -0.91 3.74
C ASP A 112 14.86 0.32 4.55
N THR A 113 15.85 0.92 5.22
CA THR A 113 15.65 2.11 6.06
C THR A 113 15.14 3.29 5.25
N GLU A 114 15.69 3.56 4.06
CA GLU A 114 15.29 4.70 3.23
C GLU A 114 13.80 4.67 2.89
N ASN A 115 13.28 3.52 2.42
CA ASN A 115 11.85 3.42 2.12
C ASN A 115 10.99 3.46 3.38
N THR A 116 11.47 2.92 4.50
CA THR A 116 10.76 2.97 5.78
C THR A 116 10.63 4.41 6.27
N ASP A 117 11.71 5.20 6.23
CA ASP A 117 11.73 6.60 6.63
C ASP A 117 10.78 7.43 5.77
N LEU A 118 10.84 7.28 4.44
CA LEU A 118 9.97 8.01 3.52
C LEU A 118 8.49 7.64 3.70
N PHE A 119 8.19 6.37 3.98
CA PHE A 119 6.84 5.91 4.27
C PHE A 119 6.30 6.50 5.59
N VAL A 120 7.08 6.45 6.66
CA VAL A 120 6.65 6.96 7.96
C VAL A 120 6.56 8.49 7.97
N GLN A 121 7.44 9.19 7.24
CA GLN A 121 7.33 10.63 7.04
C GLN A 121 6.05 11.01 6.27
N ASP A 122 5.69 10.29 5.21
CA ASP A 122 4.42 10.49 4.52
C ASP A 122 3.23 10.26 5.47
N LEU A 123 3.23 9.15 6.22
CA LEU A 123 2.20 8.88 7.22
C LEU A 123 2.08 10.00 8.26
N ARG A 124 3.21 10.53 8.74
CA ARG A 124 3.23 11.66 9.68
C ARG A 124 2.62 12.93 9.09
N GLN A 125 2.85 13.23 7.82
CA GLN A 125 2.27 14.42 7.16
C GLN A 125 0.75 14.33 7.04
N ARG A 126 0.21 13.12 6.96
CA ARG A 126 -1.23 12.87 6.82
C ARG A 126 -1.99 12.88 8.15
N VAL A 127 -1.32 12.48 9.23
CA VAL A 127 -1.96 12.28 10.54
C VAL A 127 -1.76 13.48 11.47
N ILE A 128 -2.85 13.91 12.09
CA ILE A 128 -2.87 14.96 13.12
C ILE A 128 -2.61 14.33 14.49
N GLY A 129 -1.74 14.96 15.28
CA GLY A 129 -1.47 14.58 16.66
C GLY A 129 -0.43 13.48 16.78
N ALA A 130 -0.55 12.67 17.83
CA ALA A 130 0.35 11.57 18.15
C ALA A 130 -0.49 10.29 18.35
N PRO A 131 -0.59 9.44 17.32
CA PRO A 131 -1.34 8.20 17.41
C PRO A 131 -0.58 7.13 18.22
N GLU A 132 -1.31 6.12 18.65
CA GLU A 132 -0.71 4.82 19.01
C GLU A 132 -0.37 4.06 17.72
N ILE A 133 0.83 3.51 17.65
CA ILE A 133 1.38 2.86 16.47
C ILE A 133 1.80 1.44 16.83
N SER A 134 1.34 0.46 16.05
CA SER A 134 1.76 -0.94 16.16
C SER A 134 2.48 -1.40 14.89
N THR A 135 3.63 -2.05 15.04
CA THR A 135 4.42 -2.61 13.93
C THR A 135 4.80 -4.06 14.20
N ASP A 136 5.31 -4.74 13.18
CA ASP A 136 6.07 -5.97 13.37
C ASP A 136 7.49 -5.65 13.92
N GLY A 137 8.30 -6.69 14.10
CA GLY A 137 9.69 -6.61 14.55
C GLY A 137 10.70 -6.06 13.53
N PHE A 138 10.28 -5.41 12.45
CA PHE A 138 11.21 -4.84 11.47
C PHE A 138 11.93 -3.61 12.03
N HIS A 139 13.23 -3.78 12.28
CA HIS A 139 14.07 -2.81 13.01
C HIS A 139 13.97 -1.35 12.53
N PRO A 140 13.93 -1.04 11.21
CA PRO A 140 13.86 0.35 10.74
C PRO A 140 12.64 1.15 11.21
N TYR A 141 11.51 0.51 11.54
CA TYR A 141 10.34 1.24 12.04
C TYR A 141 10.64 2.02 13.33
N LYS A 142 11.49 1.49 14.22
CA LYS A 142 11.79 2.10 15.52
C LYS A 142 12.33 3.52 15.37
N MET A 143 13.35 3.69 14.54
CA MET A 143 13.97 5.00 14.30
C MET A 143 13.06 5.89 13.44
N ALA A 144 12.46 5.33 12.38
CA ALA A 144 11.57 6.08 11.49
C ALA A 144 10.38 6.72 12.25
N ILE A 145 9.73 5.96 13.13
CA ILE A 145 8.59 6.44 13.93
C ILE A 145 9.03 7.46 14.97
N ARG A 146 10.10 7.16 15.70
CA ARG A 146 10.65 8.09 16.71
C ARG A 146 10.95 9.44 16.07
N ASP A 147 11.64 9.45 14.94
CA ASP A 147 12.12 10.67 14.30
C ASP A 147 10.95 11.44 13.65
N ALA A 148 10.04 10.76 12.93
CA ALA A 148 8.90 11.42 12.28
C ALA A 148 7.90 12.04 13.28
N PHE A 149 7.61 11.35 14.39
CA PHE A 149 6.69 11.84 15.41
C PHE A 149 7.37 12.61 16.55
N ALA A 150 8.68 12.85 16.45
CA ALA A 150 9.50 13.51 17.47
C ALA A 150 9.30 12.89 18.87
N GLY A 151 9.26 11.55 18.94
CA GLY A 151 9.09 10.78 20.18
C GLY A 151 7.71 10.88 20.85
N ARG A 152 6.73 11.55 20.23
CA ARG A 152 5.40 11.75 20.85
C ARG A 152 4.42 10.60 20.63
N ALA A 153 4.61 9.80 19.58
CA ALA A 153 3.75 8.63 19.31
C ALA A 153 4.04 7.51 20.32
N HIS A 154 3.01 6.75 20.69
CA HIS A 154 3.17 5.53 21.49
C HIS A 154 3.41 4.36 20.55
N HIS A 155 4.57 3.72 20.61
CA HIS A 155 4.95 2.66 19.66
C HIS A 155 5.06 1.31 20.35
N GLY A 156 4.26 0.36 19.88
CA GLY A 156 4.34 -1.05 20.23
C GLY A 156 4.84 -1.91 19.08
N VAL A 157 5.61 -2.94 19.40
CA VAL A 157 6.18 -3.91 18.46
C VAL A 157 5.62 -5.29 18.78
N ILE A 158 5.22 -6.01 17.73
CA ILE A 158 4.81 -7.41 17.82
C ILE A 158 5.89 -8.28 17.20
N VAL A 159 6.45 -9.17 18.02
CA VAL A 159 7.39 -10.17 17.53
C VAL A 159 6.67 -11.51 17.48
N LYS A 160 6.62 -12.09 16.28
CA LYS A 160 6.05 -13.42 16.04
C LYS A 160 7.16 -14.44 15.88
N THR A 161 7.17 -15.43 16.76
CA THR A 161 8.06 -16.59 16.66
C THR A 161 7.34 -17.69 15.91
N TYR A 162 7.84 -18.04 14.72
CA TYR A 162 7.30 -19.11 13.90
C TYR A 162 8.02 -20.44 14.19
N SER A 163 7.31 -21.56 13.99
CA SER A 163 7.89 -22.88 14.08
C SER A 163 8.89 -23.12 12.95
N VAL A 164 9.92 -23.92 13.23
CA VAL A 164 10.86 -24.36 12.19
C VAL A 164 10.17 -25.47 11.38
N THR A 165 9.66 -25.12 10.20
CA THR A 165 9.18 -26.14 9.26
C THR A 165 10.38 -26.80 8.57
N ASN A 166 10.65 -28.07 8.89
CA ASN A 166 11.63 -28.86 8.15
C ASN A 166 11.16 -29.04 6.70
N LEU A 167 11.77 -28.33 5.75
CA LEU A 167 11.45 -28.39 4.31
C LEU A 167 11.74 -29.78 3.67
N ALA A 168 12.41 -30.66 4.41
CA ALA A 168 12.68 -32.06 4.04
C ALA A 168 11.45 -32.99 4.17
N VAL A 169 10.31 -32.51 4.65
CA VAL A 169 9.08 -33.31 4.77
C VAL A 169 8.54 -33.66 3.37
N LYS A 170 8.28 -34.95 3.12
CA LYS A 170 7.82 -35.49 1.83
C LYS A 170 6.43 -34.96 1.43
N GLU A 171 5.59 -34.66 2.41
CA GLU A 171 4.22 -34.17 2.22
C GLU A 171 4.18 -32.75 1.63
N ALA A 172 3.62 -32.62 0.43
CA ALA A 172 3.50 -31.35 -0.27
C ALA A 172 2.67 -30.32 0.53
N ALA A 173 1.64 -30.77 1.25
CA ALA A 173 0.78 -29.92 2.06
C ALA A 173 1.56 -29.17 3.15
N ARG A 174 2.51 -29.83 3.82
CA ARG A 174 3.40 -29.19 4.82
C ARG A 174 4.45 -28.29 4.19
N ARG A 175 4.91 -28.58 2.97
CA ARG A 175 5.91 -27.77 2.26
C ARG A 175 5.38 -26.41 1.80
N TYR A 176 4.09 -26.33 1.49
CA TYR A 176 3.45 -25.10 0.98
C TYR A 176 2.59 -24.37 2.02
N SER A 177 2.42 -24.94 3.22
CA SER A 177 1.74 -24.27 4.33
C SER A 177 2.68 -23.27 5.00
N PRO A 178 2.18 -22.10 5.43
CA PRO A 178 2.95 -21.18 6.27
C PRO A 178 3.42 -21.90 7.55
N ALA A 179 4.57 -21.48 8.08
CA ALA A 179 4.98 -21.91 9.41
C ALA A 179 3.94 -21.48 10.46
N GLU A 180 3.72 -22.33 11.46
CA GLU A 180 2.79 -22.03 12.56
C GLU A 180 3.41 -20.97 13.47
N VAL A 181 2.58 -20.04 13.97
CA VAL A 181 3.03 -19.09 14.99
C VAL A 181 3.02 -19.80 16.34
N VAL A 182 4.19 -19.93 16.96
CA VAL A 182 4.38 -20.64 18.23
C VAL A 182 4.32 -19.69 19.42
N ALA A 183 4.76 -18.45 19.22
CA ALA A 183 4.68 -17.42 20.24
C ALA A 183 4.47 -16.04 19.63
N VAL A 184 3.82 -15.16 20.38
CA VAL A 184 3.64 -13.74 20.07
C VAL A 184 4.06 -12.94 21.29
N SER A 185 5.14 -12.16 21.19
CA SER A 185 5.50 -11.16 22.20
C SER A 185 5.00 -9.78 21.79
N ARG A 186 4.67 -8.97 22.78
CA ARG A 186 4.31 -7.56 22.63
C ARG A 186 5.30 -6.74 23.42
N GLU A 187 6.00 -5.86 22.74
CA GLU A 187 7.09 -5.06 23.32
C GLU A 187 6.73 -3.58 23.17
N VAL A 188 6.91 -2.82 24.25
CA VAL A 188 6.78 -1.36 24.22
C VAL A 188 8.11 -0.79 23.76
N GLU A 189 8.12 -0.17 22.58
CA GLU A 189 9.31 0.52 22.07
C GLU A 189 9.38 1.95 22.64
N SER A 190 8.24 2.66 22.68
CA SER A 190 8.16 4.01 23.23
C SER A 190 6.77 4.37 23.73
N GLY A 191 6.71 5.24 24.75
CA GLY A 191 5.46 5.71 25.34
C GLY A 191 4.70 4.61 26.09
N MET A 192 3.36 4.66 26.05
CA MET A 192 2.48 3.74 26.76
C MET A 192 1.36 3.24 25.83
N PRO A 193 1.68 2.41 24.82
CA PRO A 193 0.66 1.88 23.91
C PRO A 193 -0.28 0.93 24.65
N ALA A 194 -1.58 1.15 24.55
CA ALA A 194 -2.61 0.35 25.19
C ALA A 194 -2.95 -0.93 24.41
N ASN A 195 -2.88 -0.92 23.08
CA ASN A 195 -3.28 -2.02 22.21
C ASN A 195 -2.23 -2.32 21.12
N ILE A 196 -1.26 -3.15 21.47
CA ILE A 196 -0.23 -3.60 20.52
C ILE A 196 -0.80 -4.75 19.65
N SER A 197 -1.23 -4.43 18.42
CA SER A 197 -1.80 -5.37 17.43
C SER A 197 -1.48 -4.97 15.99
N THR A 198 -1.17 -5.95 15.12
CA THR A 198 -1.01 -5.78 13.65
C THR A 198 -2.08 -6.56 12.87
N SER A 199 -3.09 -7.09 13.55
CA SER A 199 -4.01 -8.06 12.95
C SER A 199 -4.88 -7.47 11.84
N TYR A 200 -5.17 -6.17 11.86
CA TYR A 200 -5.97 -5.54 10.82
C TYR A 200 -5.15 -5.26 9.56
N VAL A 201 -3.92 -4.77 9.70
CA VAL A 201 -3.03 -4.58 8.54
C VAL A 201 -2.64 -5.94 7.93
N GLU A 202 -2.47 -6.98 8.73
CA GLU A 202 -2.22 -8.35 8.22
C GLU A 202 -3.41 -8.91 7.42
N ARG A 203 -4.64 -8.67 7.89
CA ARG A 203 -5.86 -9.03 7.16
C ARG A 203 -6.01 -8.20 5.89
N GLN A 204 -5.62 -6.93 5.92
CA GLN A 204 -5.58 -6.09 4.72
C GLN A 204 -4.55 -6.65 3.72
N ASN A 205 -3.36 -7.07 4.17
CA ASN A 205 -2.34 -7.69 3.34
C ASN A 205 -2.85 -8.99 2.69
N LEU A 206 -3.64 -9.79 3.41
CA LEU A 206 -4.34 -10.93 2.83
C LEU A 206 -5.35 -10.48 1.76
N THR A 207 -6.14 -9.44 2.03
CA THR A 207 -7.13 -8.91 1.07
C THR A 207 -6.45 -8.46 -0.21
N LEU A 208 -5.39 -7.64 -0.11
CA LEU A 208 -4.57 -7.20 -1.24
C LEU A 208 -4.04 -8.40 -2.05
N ARG A 209 -3.56 -9.45 -1.38
CA ARG A 209 -3.09 -10.67 -2.04
C ARG A 209 -4.16 -11.38 -2.85
N MET A 210 -5.40 -11.40 -2.36
CA MET A 210 -6.53 -12.05 -3.03
C MET A 210 -7.07 -11.21 -4.20
N THR A 211 -7.06 -9.89 -4.07
CA THR A 211 -7.67 -8.97 -5.05
C THR A 211 -6.69 -8.43 -6.08
N GLN A 212 -5.39 -8.62 -5.89
CA GLN A 212 -4.37 -8.22 -6.86
C GLN A 212 -3.52 -9.41 -7.29
N LYS A 213 -3.71 -9.85 -8.55
CA LYS A 213 -3.05 -11.06 -9.09
C LYS A 213 -1.52 -11.05 -8.95
N ARG A 214 -0.91 -9.87 -8.95
CA ARG A 214 0.55 -9.66 -8.85
C ARG A 214 1.13 -9.97 -7.46
N PHE A 215 0.29 -10.09 -6.42
CA PHE A 215 0.69 -10.46 -5.06
C PHE A 215 0.42 -11.94 -4.75
N ALA A 216 -0.25 -12.66 -5.66
CA ALA A 216 -0.57 -14.07 -5.49
C ALA A 216 0.71 -14.92 -5.40
N ARG A 217 0.90 -15.57 -4.24
CA ARG A 217 2.07 -16.41 -3.95
C ARG A 217 2.08 -17.67 -4.80
N LEU A 218 3.29 -18.20 -5.06
CA LEU A 218 3.52 -19.44 -5.81
C LEU A 218 2.88 -19.45 -7.21
N THR A 219 2.75 -18.27 -7.83
CA THR A 219 2.25 -18.12 -9.20
C THR A 219 3.22 -17.32 -10.08
N ASN A 220 2.95 -17.31 -11.38
CA ASN A 220 3.62 -16.43 -12.36
C ASN A 220 3.00 -15.02 -12.41
N GLY A 221 2.18 -14.63 -11.42
CA GLY A 221 1.64 -13.27 -11.31
C GLY A 221 2.67 -12.31 -10.75
N PHE A 222 3.21 -11.42 -11.59
CA PHE A 222 4.13 -10.36 -11.17
C PHE A 222 4.06 -9.16 -12.12
N SER A 223 4.61 -8.02 -11.69
CA SER A 223 4.71 -6.82 -12.53
C SER A 223 6.05 -6.80 -13.26
N LYS A 224 6.09 -6.39 -14.54
CA LYS A 224 7.35 -6.30 -15.29
C LYS A 224 8.18 -5.05 -14.97
N LYS A 225 7.51 -3.97 -14.57
CA LYS A 225 8.10 -2.66 -14.25
C LYS A 225 7.60 -2.19 -12.88
N LEU A 226 8.44 -1.48 -12.13
CA LEU A 226 8.11 -0.99 -10.79
C LEU A 226 6.97 0.03 -10.83
N ASP A 227 6.99 0.98 -11.78
CA ASP A 227 5.94 2.01 -11.88
C ASP A 227 4.56 1.40 -12.14
N HIS A 228 4.49 0.32 -12.91
CA HIS A 228 3.23 -0.42 -13.13
C HIS A 228 2.80 -1.23 -11.91
N HIS A 229 3.75 -1.63 -11.06
CA HIS A 229 3.44 -2.24 -9.77
C HIS A 229 2.84 -1.20 -8.83
N ALA A 230 3.53 -0.06 -8.64
CA ALA A 230 3.10 1.04 -7.81
C ALA A 230 1.74 1.59 -8.25
N ALA A 231 1.53 1.85 -9.55
CA ALA A 231 0.25 2.32 -10.07
C ALA A 231 -0.91 1.37 -9.73
N ALA A 232 -0.68 0.07 -9.73
CA ALA A 232 -1.73 -0.87 -9.37
C ALA A 232 -1.97 -1.01 -7.87
N VAL A 233 -0.94 -0.81 -7.05
CA VAL A 233 -1.12 -0.64 -5.61
C VAL A 233 -2.00 0.58 -5.36
N SER A 234 -1.70 1.71 -5.99
CA SER A 234 -2.52 2.93 -5.89
C SER A 234 -3.97 2.72 -6.34
N LEU A 235 -4.19 2.01 -7.46
CA LEU A 235 -5.53 1.63 -7.90
C LEU A 235 -6.25 0.78 -6.85
N TYR A 236 -5.57 -0.22 -6.29
CA TYR A 236 -6.13 -1.05 -5.24
C TYR A 236 -6.47 -0.23 -4.00
N VAL A 237 -5.59 0.65 -3.53
CA VAL A 237 -5.79 1.46 -2.32
C VAL A 237 -6.99 2.39 -2.49
N ALA A 238 -7.08 3.09 -3.62
CA ALA A 238 -8.23 3.95 -3.91
C ALA A 238 -9.54 3.16 -3.99
N HIS A 239 -9.55 2.03 -4.71
CA HIS A 239 -10.71 1.16 -4.80
C HIS A 239 -11.12 0.58 -3.43
N TYR A 240 -10.16 0.13 -2.63
CA TYR A 240 -10.40 -0.40 -1.29
C TYR A 240 -11.00 0.65 -0.36
N ASN A 241 -10.41 1.84 -0.31
CA ASN A 241 -10.87 2.90 0.58
C ASN A 241 -12.20 3.51 0.14
N LEU A 242 -12.45 3.69 -1.17
CA LEU A 242 -13.59 4.48 -1.66
C LEU A 242 -14.75 3.65 -2.21
N CYS A 243 -14.48 2.48 -2.82
CA CYS A 243 -15.48 1.71 -3.56
C CYS A 243 -15.91 0.42 -2.83
N ARG A 244 -14.96 -0.29 -2.23
CA ARG A 244 -15.22 -1.61 -1.63
C ARG A 244 -15.84 -1.47 -0.25
N VAL A 245 -17.08 -1.93 -0.10
CA VAL A 245 -17.74 -2.03 1.20
C VAL A 245 -17.00 -3.04 2.07
N HIS A 246 -16.54 -2.60 3.24
CA HIS A 246 -15.89 -3.46 4.21
C HIS A 246 -16.95 -4.15 5.07
N GLU A 247 -16.94 -5.49 5.10
CA GLU A 247 -17.99 -6.30 5.73
C GLU A 247 -18.28 -5.90 7.19
N ALA A 248 -17.23 -5.70 8.00
CA ALA A 248 -17.39 -5.32 9.41
C ALA A 248 -17.85 -3.86 9.62
N LEU A 249 -17.57 -2.97 8.66
CA LEU A 249 -17.96 -1.56 8.77
C LEU A 249 -19.34 -1.30 8.17
N ARG A 250 -19.82 -2.20 7.30
CA ARG A 250 -21.02 -2.04 6.46
C ARG A 250 -21.01 -0.78 5.58
N THR A 251 -19.83 -0.15 5.45
CA THR A 251 -19.54 0.98 4.58
C THR A 251 -18.08 0.88 4.09
N THR A 252 -17.61 1.83 3.30
CA THR A 252 -16.22 1.88 2.86
C THR A 252 -15.32 2.49 3.95
N PRO A 253 -14.02 2.13 3.97
CA PRO A 253 -13.08 2.71 4.92
C PRO A 253 -13.01 4.24 4.87
N ALA A 254 -13.11 4.85 3.70
CA ALA A 254 -13.10 6.30 3.55
C ALA A 254 -14.32 6.98 4.20
N VAL A 255 -15.51 6.37 4.08
CA VAL A 255 -16.72 6.88 4.74
C VAL A 255 -16.61 6.71 6.25
N ALA A 256 -16.13 5.55 6.74
CA ALA A 256 -15.92 5.33 8.17
C ALA A 256 -14.86 6.27 8.77
N LEU A 257 -13.88 6.70 7.97
CA LEU A 257 -12.87 7.68 8.37
C LEU A 257 -13.38 9.14 8.29
N GLY A 258 -14.51 9.38 7.61
CA GLY A 258 -15.05 10.72 7.39
C GLY A 258 -14.37 11.52 6.27
N VAL A 259 -13.59 10.88 5.39
CA VAL A 259 -12.94 11.54 4.24
C VAL A 259 -13.79 11.47 2.96
N ALA A 260 -14.85 10.66 2.97
CA ALA A 260 -15.83 10.59 1.90
C ALA A 260 -17.25 10.54 2.47
N GLU A 261 -18.20 11.16 1.78
CA GLU A 261 -19.60 11.23 2.23
C GLU A 261 -20.41 9.97 1.89
N ARG A 262 -19.98 9.23 0.87
CA ARG A 262 -20.70 8.04 0.35
C ARG A 262 -19.74 7.01 -0.23
N VAL A 263 -20.26 5.80 -0.42
CA VAL A 263 -19.62 4.74 -1.21
C VAL A 263 -19.56 5.15 -2.67
N TRP A 264 -18.41 4.97 -3.32
CA TRP A 264 -18.21 5.29 -4.74
C TRP A 264 -18.46 4.06 -5.62
N ALA A 265 -19.03 4.27 -6.80
CA ALA A 265 -18.92 3.32 -7.89
C ALA A 265 -17.56 3.46 -8.58
N ILE A 266 -17.16 2.45 -9.36
CA ILE A 266 -15.96 2.53 -10.20
C ILE A 266 -16.05 3.69 -11.21
N GLY A 267 -17.28 4.04 -11.64
CA GLY A 267 -17.54 5.22 -12.47
C GLY A 267 -17.09 6.51 -11.80
N ASP A 268 -17.52 6.76 -10.56
CA ASP A 268 -17.11 7.93 -9.75
C ASP A 268 -15.58 7.98 -9.60
N LEU A 269 -14.95 6.82 -9.32
CA LEU A 269 -13.50 6.74 -9.19
C LEU A 269 -12.80 7.16 -10.50
N LEU A 270 -13.27 6.66 -11.64
CA LEU A 270 -12.73 7.02 -12.95
C LEU A 270 -12.90 8.52 -13.25
N ASP A 271 -14.07 9.10 -12.92
CA ASP A 271 -14.32 10.53 -13.09
C ASP A 271 -13.40 11.38 -12.22
N ALA A 272 -13.09 10.94 -11.01
CA ALA A 272 -12.18 11.65 -10.13
C ALA A 272 -10.72 11.57 -10.59
N VAL A 273 -10.27 10.43 -11.12
CA VAL A 273 -8.82 10.18 -11.34
C VAL A 273 -8.34 10.38 -12.78
N LEU A 274 -9.20 10.27 -13.79
CA LEU A 274 -8.79 10.50 -15.18
C LEU A 274 -8.43 11.95 -15.53
N PRO A 275 -9.04 12.98 -14.90
CA PRO A 275 -8.63 14.38 -15.03
C PRO A 275 -7.36 14.73 -14.25
N LEU A 276 -6.99 13.91 -13.26
CA LEU A 276 -5.71 14.00 -12.56
C LEU A 276 -4.63 13.51 -13.52
N GLU A 277 -4.27 14.34 -14.49
CA GLU A 277 -3.07 14.10 -15.29
C GLU A 277 -1.88 13.93 -14.34
N PRO A 278 -0.89 13.07 -14.68
CA PRO A 278 0.34 13.04 -13.92
C PRO A 278 0.93 14.44 -13.97
N ASN A 279 0.86 15.16 -12.85
CA ASN A 279 1.63 16.38 -12.66
C ASN A 279 3.05 16.06 -13.14
N ARG A 280 3.54 16.78 -14.16
CA ARG A 280 4.99 16.94 -14.34
C ARG A 280 5.56 17.17 -12.94
N PRO A 281 6.67 16.52 -12.56
CA PRO A 281 7.21 16.67 -11.22
C PRO A 281 7.27 18.16 -10.93
N VAL A 282 6.43 18.62 -10.00
CA VAL A 282 6.58 19.96 -9.45
C VAL A 282 7.90 19.84 -8.73
N ARG A 283 8.98 20.25 -9.41
CA ARG A 283 10.16 20.72 -8.71
C ARG A 283 9.62 21.81 -7.83
N VAL A 284 9.37 21.48 -6.56
CA VAL A 284 9.25 22.47 -5.52
C VAL A 284 10.64 23.08 -5.45
N GLN A 285 10.89 24.08 -6.31
CA GLN A 285 11.91 25.05 -6.05
C GLN A 285 11.43 25.73 -4.77
N ARG A 286 11.96 25.25 -3.64
CA ARG A 286 11.87 25.96 -2.38
C ARG A 286 12.65 27.25 -2.60
N ASN A 287 11.94 28.30 -3.01
CA ASN A 287 12.49 29.64 -3.00
C ASN A 287 12.66 30.01 -1.54
N PHE A 288 13.87 29.81 -1.02
CA PHE A 288 14.29 30.46 0.20
C PHE A 288 14.49 31.92 -0.15
N THR A 289 13.56 32.78 0.25
CA THR A 289 13.84 34.21 0.33
C THR A 289 14.76 34.39 1.53
N VAL A 290 16.05 34.56 1.27
CA VAL A 290 16.98 35.09 2.27
C VAL A 290 16.51 36.51 2.54
N ILE A 291 15.91 36.72 3.71
CA ILE A 291 15.68 38.05 4.24
C ILE A 291 17.06 38.47 4.75
N ASP A 292 17.73 39.40 4.05
CA ASP A 292 18.96 40.01 4.55
C ASP A 292 18.64 40.75 5.85
N GLY A 293 18.85 40.04 6.95
CA GLY A 293 18.69 40.55 8.29
C GLY A 293 19.86 41.46 8.64
N GLY A 294 19.59 42.77 8.57
CA GLY A 294 20.06 43.75 9.53
C GLY A 294 21.53 44.14 9.46
N ARG A 295 21.79 45.31 8.85
CA ARG A 295 22.91 46.14 9.29
C ARG A 295 22.62 46.66 10.70
N SER A 296 23.53 46.35 11.63
CA SER A 296 23.88 47.17 12.78
C SER A 296 25.34 46.91 13.09
#